data_AF-A0A484GP08-F1
#
_entry.id   AF-A0A484GP08-F1
#
_cell.length_a   1.000
_cell.length_b   1.000
_cell.length_c   1.000
_cell.angle_alpha   90.00
_cell.angle_beta   90.00
_cell.angle_gamma   90.00
#
_symmetry.space_group_name_H-M   'P 1'
#
loop_
_entity.id
_entity.type
_entity.pdbx_description
1 polymer ?
#
loop_
_entity_poly.entity_id
_entity_poly.type
_entity_poly.pdbx_seq_one_letter_code
_entity_poly.pdbx_strand_id
1 'polypeptide(L)'
;ARAQRSAGAAATDGPCGLRELSVDLRAERSVLIPETYQANNCQGACGWPQSDRNPRYGNHVVLLLKMQARGAALARPPCCVPTAYAGKLLISLSEERISAHHVPNMVATECGCR
;
A
#
# COMPACT_ATOMS: atom_id res chain seq x y z
N ALA A 1 -20.95 -12.94 -20.37
CA ALA A 1 -20.34 -11.81 -19.66
C ALA A 1 -20.13 -12.19 -18.19
N ARG A 2 -18.88 -12.36 -17.75
CA ARG A 2 -18.55 -12.81 -16.39
C ARG A 2 -18.46 -11.57 -15.51
N ALA A 3 -19.40 -11.42 -14.58
CA ALA A 3 -19.45 -10.28 -13.65
C ALA A 3 -18.14 -10.21 -12.85
N GLN A 4 -17.37 -9.16 -13.08
CA GLN A 4 -16.27 -8.78 -12.20
C GLN A 4 -16.88 -8.39 -10.86
N ARG A 5 -16.76 -9.29 -9.88
CA ARG A 5 -17.03 -8.94 -8.49
C ARG A 5 -15.95 -7.93 -8.09
N SER A 6 -16.33 -6.67 -8.00
CA SER A 6 -15.59 -5.66 -7.27
C SER A 6 -15.27 -6.27 -5.91
N ALA A 7 -13.99 -6.57 -5.65
CA ALA A 7 -13.55 -6.89 -4.31
C ALA A 7 -13.81 -5.64 -3.49
N GLY A 8 -14.96 -5.58 -2.83
CA GLY A 8 -15.25 -4.56 -1.83
C GLY A 8 -14.09 -4.62 -0.85
N ALA A 9 -13.33 -3.53 -0.77
CA ALA A 9 -12.31 -3.37 0.23
C ALA A 9 -12.99 -3.68 1.57
N ALA A 10 -12.63 -4.79 2.20
CA ALA A 10 -12.94 -4.99 3.60
C ALA A 10 -12.31 -3.77 4.29
N ALA A 11 -13.16 -2.83 4.71
CA ALA A 11 -12.74 -1.69 5.48
C ALA A 11 -12.12 -2.26 6.75
N THR A 12 -10.80 -2.34 6.77
CA THR A 12 -10.07 -2.78 7.96
C THR A 12 -10.34 -1.74 9.04
N ASP A 13 -10.92 -2.17 10.16
CA ASP A 13 -11.27 -1.27 11.27
C ASP A 13 -10.04 -0.47 11.73
N GLY A 14 -10.15 0.86 11.68
CA GLY A 14 -9.16 1.79 12.23
C GLY A 14 -8.62 2.84 11.25
N PRO A 15 -7.85 3.81 11.77
CA PRO A 15 -7.24 4.87 10.95
C PRO A 15 -6.18 4.30 10.02
N CYS A 16 -5.97 4.96 8.87
CA CYS A 16 -4.93 4.62 7.91
C CYS A 16 -3.56 4.46 8.58
N GLY A 17 -2.93 3.30 8.37
CA GLY A 17 -1.64 2.97 8.93
C GLY A 17 -0.97 1.79 8.23
N LEU A 18 0.30 1.59 8.58
CA LEU A 18 1.10 0.46 8.12
C LEU A 18 0.61 -0.82 8.82
N ARG A 19 0.42 -1.87 8.03
CA ARG A 19 0.03 -3.21 8.46
C ARG A 19 1.02 -4.22 7.92
N GLU A 20 1.18 -5.28 8.68
CA GLU A 20 1.99 -6.41 8.24
C GLU A 20 1.32 -7.12 7.06
N LEU A 21 2.12 -7.45 6.07
CA LEU A 21 1.75 -8.28 4.93
C LEU A 21 2.98 -9.10 4.56
N SER A 22 2.85 -10.43 4.66
CA SER A 22 3.84 -11.36 4.13
C SER A 22 3.42 -11.82 2.74
N VAL A 23 4.35 -11.81 1.80
CA VAL A 23 4.14 -12.23 0.40
C VAL A 23 4.98 -13.48 0.13
N ASP A 24 4.34 -14.50 -0.43
CA ASP A 24 4.99 -15.72 -0.92
C ASP A 24 5.49 -15.49 -2.36
N LEU A 25 6.79 -15.62 -2.55
CA LEU A 25 7.49 -15.48 -3.83
C LEU A 25 7.78 -16.82 -4.50
N ARG A 26 7.44 -17.98 -3.92
CA ARG A 26 7.64 -19.28 -4.60
C ARG A 26 6.87 -19.41 -5.90
N ALA A 27 5.76 -18.67 -6.03
CA ALA A 27 5.01 -18.59 -7.29
C ALA A 27 5.73 -17.72 -8.36
N GLU A 28 6.66 -16.86 -7.95
CA GLU A 28 7.47 -16.01 -8.82
C GLU A 28 8.73 -16.77 -9.25
N ARG A 29 8.64 -17.48 -10.38
CA ARG A 29 9.70 -18.38 -10.88
C ARG A 29 11.04 -17.70 -11.11
N SER A 30 11.04 -16.37 -11.30
CA SER A 30 12.25 -15.59 -11.52
C SER A 30 13.02 -15.30 -10.22
N VAL A 31 12.44 -15.52 -9.04
CA VAL A 31 13.06 -15.24 -7.74
C VAL A 31 13.36 -16.55 -7.01
N LEU A 32 14.62 -16.78 -6.68
CA LEU A 32 15.06 -17.90 -5.85
C LEU A 32 14.97 -17.57 -4.36
N ILE A 33 15.47 -16.38 -3.96
CA ILE A 33 15.58 -15.99 -2.55
C ILE A 33 15.19 -14.50 -2.41
N PRO A 34 14.38 -14.14 -1.40
CA PRO A 34 13.74 -15.01 -0.42
C PRO A 34 12.48 -15.70 -0.98
N GLU A 35 12.10 -16.85 -0.42
CA GLU A 35 10.82 -17.51 -0.75
C GLU A 35 9.60 -16.75 -0.22
N THR A 36 9.76 -16.02 0.87
CA THR A 36 8.72 -15.16 1.44
C THR A 36 9.35 -13.87 1.93
N TYR A 37 8.63 -12.76 1.87
CA TYR A 37 9.11 -11.53 2.48
C TYR A 37 8.00 -10.67 3.07
N GLN A 38 8.38 -9.90 4.09
CA GLN A 38 7.52 -8.93 4.72
C GLN A 38 7.44 -7.68 3.84
N ALA A 39 6.39 -7.59 3.02
CA ALA A 39 6.13 -6.45 2.16
C ALA A 39 5.56 -5.27 2.94
N ASN A 40 4.78 -5.56 4.00
CA ASN A 40 3.84 -4.61 4.61
C ASN A 40 2.85 -4.03 3.60
N ASN A 41 1.79 -3.41 4.08
CA ASN A 41 0.89 -2.63 3.24
C ASN A 41 0.15 -1.59 4.06
N CYS A 42 -0.54 -0.69 3.37
CA CYS A 42 -1.35 0.36 3.98
C CYS A 42 -2.82 -0.06 4.00
N GLN A 43 -3.43 0.05 5.17
CA GLN A 43 -4.82 -0.29 5.40
C GLN A 43 -5.44 0.69 6.41
N GLY A 44 -6.76 0.80 6.38
CA GLY A 44 -7.54 1.67 7.27
C GLY A 44 -8.18 2.84 6.55
N ALA A 45 -9.03 3.56 7.28
CA ALA A 45 -9.82 4.65 6.75
C ALA A 45 -9.06 5.98 6.73
N CYS A 46 -9.34 6.77 5.68
CA CYS A 46 -8.97 8.18 5.59
C CYS A 46 -10.16 9.03 6.02
N GLY A 47 -10.02 9.79 7.10
CA GLY A 47 -11.12 10.57 7.66
C GLY A 47 -10.68 11.81 8.42
N TRP A 48 -11.58 12.79 8.47
CA TRP A 48 -11.48 13.98 9.33
C TRP A 48 -12.18 13.70 10.66
N PRO A 49 -11.68 14.19 11.83
CA PRO A 49 -10.60 15.16 12.02
C PRO A 49 -9.18 14.59 12.15
N GLN A 50 -9.01 13.26 12.17
CA GLN A 50 -7.69 12.64 12.40
C GLN A 50 -6.64 13.08 11.36
N SER A 51 -7.06 13.41 10.15
CA SER A 51 -6.22 13.97 9.10
C SER A 51 -5.52 15.29 9.47
N ASP A 52 -6.11 16.13 10.34
CA ASP A 52 -5.52 17.43 10.72
C ASP A 52 -4.26 17.28 11.59
N ARG A 53 -4.08 16.11 12.22
CA ARG A 53 -2.97 15.83 13.13
C ARG A 53 -1.87 15.00 12.49
N ASN A 54 -2.04 14.58 11.24
CA ASN A 54 -1.09 13.71 10.57
C ASN A 54 -0.18 14.51 9.61
N PRO A 55 1.10 14.73 9.94
CA PRO A 55 2.02 15.51 9.11
C PRO A 55 2.32 14.86 7.75
N ARG A 56 1.96 13.59 7.56
CA ARG A 56 2.18 12.85 6.29
C ARG A 56 1.09 13.10 5.26
N TYR A 57 0.03 13.84 5.61
CA TYR A 57 -1.10 14.11 4.72
C TYR A 57 -0.88 15.45 4.02
N GLY A 58 -1.00 15.45 2.69
CA GLY A 58 -0.90 16.69 1.91
C GLY A 58 -2.14 17.57 2.07
N ASN A 59 -1.96 18.89 1.94
CA ASN A 59 -3.03 19.88 2.05
C ASN A 59 -4.26 19.56 1.18
N HIS A 60 -4.03 19.04 -0.03
CA HIS A 60 -5.09 18.65 -0.96
C HIS A 60 -6.03 17.59 -0.34
N VAL A 61 -5.46 16.52 0.22
CA VAL A 61 -6.23 15.44 0.84
C VAL A 61 -6.95 15.93 2.10
N VAL A 62 -6.28 16.75 2.91
CA VAL A 62 -6.92 17.37 4.10
C VAL A 62 -8.13 18.21 3.70
N LEU A 63 -8.03 18.99 2.61
CA LEU A 63 -9.16 19.77 2.09
C LEU A 63 -10.29 18.87 1.57
N LEU A 64 -9.96 17.83 0.80
CA LEU A 64 -10.96 16.87 0.30
C LEU A 64 -11.70 16.18 1.44
N LEU A 65 -11.00 15.72 2.48
CA LEU A 65 -11.61 15.09 3.65
C LEU A 65 -12.51 16.08 4.42
N LYS A 66 -12.12 17.36 4.52
CA LYS A 66 -12.96 18.41 5.10
C LYS A 66 -14.21 18.69 4.27
N MET A 67 -14.09 18.72 2.94
CA MET A 67 -15.24 18.90 2.05
C MET A 67 -16.20 17.72 2.15
N GLN A 68 -15.68 16.50 2.15
CA GLN A 68 -16.46 15.27 2.32
C GLN A 68 -17.19 15.24 3.67
N ALA A 69 -16.51 15.61 4.77
CA ALA A 69 -17.13 15.72 6.10
C ALA A 69 -18.24 16.78 6.17
N ARG A 70 -18.25 17.76 5.26
CA ARG A 70 -19.32 18.77 5.09
C ARG A 70 -20.42 18.33 4.12
N GLY A 71 -20.38 17.10 3.63
CA GLY A 71 -21.40 16.53 2.74
C GLY A 71 -21.11 16.67 1.25
N ALA A 72 -19.92 17.14 0.85
CA ALA A 72 -19.56 17.13 -0.56
C ALA A 72 -19.40 15.68 -1.05
N ALA A 73 -20.11 15.33 -2.12
CA ALA A 73 -19.92 14.07 -2.80
C ALA A 73 -18.62 14.13 -3.61
N LEU A 74 -17.60 13.37 -3.18
CA LEU A 74 -16.40 13.15 -3.96
C LEU A 74 -16.66 12.00 -4.95
N ALA A 75 -16.21 12.15 -6.20
CA ALA A 75 -16.26 11.06 -7.17
C ALA A 75 -15.46 9.83 -6.68
N ARG A 76 -14.39 10.06 -5.91
CA ARG A 76 -13.63 9.04 -5.18
C ARG A 76 -13.12 9.61 -3.86
N PRO A 77 -13.28 8.92 -2.73
CA PRO A 77 -12.64 9.32 -1.47
C PRO A 77 -11.11 9.11 -1.54
N PRO A 78 -10.32 9.83 -0.73
CA PRO A 78 -8.89 9.54 -0.58
C PRO A 78 -8.63 8.12 -0.09
N CYS A 79 -7.56 7.50 -0.57
CA CYS A 79 -7.19 6.12 -0.24
C CYS A 79 -6.02 6.08 0.74
N CYS A 80 -6.00 5.07 1.62
CA CYS A 80 -4.82 4.77 2.44
C CYS A 80 -3.80 4.01 1.59
N VAL A 81 -2.66 4.63 1.29
CA VAL A 81 -1.64 4.09 0.37
C VAL A 81 -0.24 4.27 0.92
N PRO A 82 0.76 3.50 0.44
CA PRO A 82 2.13 3.71 0.86
C PRO A 82 2.70 5.01 0.30
N THR A 83 3.40 5.75 1.15
CA THR A 83 4.03 7.04 0.82
C THR A 83 5.55 6.99 0.83
N ALA A 84 6.12 5.91 1.38
CA ALA A 84 7.54 5.61 1.32
C ALA A 84 7.75 4.09 1.29
N TYR A 85 8.88 3.69 0.71
CA TYR A 85 9.27 2.30 0.59
C TYR A 85 10.76 2.10 0.87
N ALA A 86 11.11 0.87 1.25
CA ALA A 86 12.47 0.36 1.24
C ALA A 86 12.67 -0.65 0.10
N GLY A 87 13.92 -0.84 -0.30
CA GLY A 87 14.31 -1.88 -1.24
C GLY A 87 14.46 -3.25 -0.57
N LYS A 88 14.61 -4.28 -1.40
CA LYS A 88 14.89 -5.65 -0.97
C LYS A 88 15.92 -6.28 -1.92
N LEU A 89 16.87 -7.01 -1.36
CA LEU A 89 17.76 -7.86 -2.16
C LEU A 89 16.99 -9.11 -2.60
N LEU A 90 16.96 -9.37 -3.90
CA LEU A 90 16.46 -10.60 -4.49
C LEU A 90 17.60 -11.35 -5.16
N ILE A 91 17.59 -12.67 -5.03
CA ILE A 91 18.44 -13.57 -5.81
C ILE A 91 17.57 -14.21 -6.87
N SER A 92 17.95 -14.07 -8.14
CA SER A 92 17.25 -14.64 -9.29
C SER A 92 18.13 -15.64 -10.02
N LEU A 93 17.49 -16.59 -10.70
CA LEU A 93 18.13 -17.51 -11.64
C LEU A 93 17.64 -17.19 -13.05
N SER A 94 18.54 -16.84 -13.94
CA SER A 94 18.25 -16.62 -15.36
C SER A 94 19.35 -17.25 -16.20
N GLU A 95 18.99 -18.06 -17.20
CA GLU A 95 19.95 -18.71 -18.11
C GLU A 95 21.10 -19.40 -17.36
N GLU A 96 20.76 -20.17 -16.31
CA GLU A 96 21.72 -20.89 -15.45
C GLU A 96 22.68 -19.99 -14.65
N ARG A 97 22.48 -18.66 -14.67
CA ARG A 97 23.25 -17.69 -13.90
C ARG A 97 22.47 -17.20 -12.69
N ILE A 98 23.10 -17.29 -11.54
CA ILE A 98 22.61 -16.71 -10.29
C ILE A 98 23.03 -15.24 -10.25
N SER A 99 22.08 -14.35 -9.96
CA SER A 99 22.34 -12.92 -9.85
C SER A 99 21.62 -12.31 -8.65
N ALA A 100 22.27 -11.34 -8.01
CA ALA A 100 21.77 -10.63 -6.85
C ALA A 100 21.40 -9.20 -7.23
N HIS A 101 20.15 -8.81 -6.99
CA HIS A 101 19.60 -7.52 -7.40
C HIS A 101 18.98 -6.80 -6.22
N HIS A 102 19.38 -5.55 -5.99
CA HIS A 102 18.68 -4.70 -5.06
C HIS A 102 17.48 -4.06 -5.76
N VAL A 103 16.27 -4.53 -5.44
CA VAL A 103 15.02 -4.06 -6.04
C VAL A 103 14.41 -2.96 -5.16
N PRO A 104 14.29 -1.72 -5.64
CA PRO A 104 13.69 -0.64 -4.88
C PRO A 104 12.18 -0.85 -4.73
N ASN A 105 11.57 -0.13 -3.78
CA ASN A 105 10.12 -0.06 -3.60
C ASN A 105 9.41 -1.39 -3.32
N MET A 106 10.09 -2.33 -2.66
CA MET A 106 9.55 -3.67 -2.37
C MET A 106 8.79 -3.73 -1.04
N VAL A 107 9.18 -2.90 -0.05
CA VAL A 107 8.62 -2.93 1.30
C VAL A 107 8.03 -1.57 1.65
N ALA A 108 6.72 -1.51 1.95
CA ALA A 108 6.10 -0.29 2.45
C ALA A 108 6.67 0.06 3.84
N THR A 109 7.13 1.30 4.01
CA THR A 109 7.68 1.79 5.28
C THR A 109 6.86 2.94 5.88
N GLU A 110 6.04 3.58 5.06
CA GLU A 110 5.17 4.67 5.49
C GLU A 110 3.83 4.60 4.77
N CYS A 111 2.75 4.96 5.48
CA CYS A 111 1.41 5.11 4.93
C CYS A 111 0.88 6.53 5.11
N GLY A 112 0.06 6.95 4.14
CA GLY A 112 -0.68 8.19 4.21
C GLY A 112 -1.92 8.16 3.32
N CYS A 113 -2.79 9.16 3.49
CA CYS A 113 -3.92 9.35 2.61
C CYS A 113 -3.52 10.13 1.36
N ARG A 114 -3.93 9.65 0.18
CA ARG A 114 -3.68 10.25 -1.15
C ARG A 114 -4.93 10.20 -2.03
#